data_AF-E7EP63-F1
#
_entry.id   AF-E7EP63-F1
#
_cell.length_a   1.000
_cell.length_b   1.000
_cell.length_c   1.000
_cell.angle_alpha   90.00
_cell.angle_beta   90.00
_cell.angle_gamma   90.00
#
_symmetry.space_group_name_H-M   'P 1'
#
loop_
_entity.id
_entity.type
_entity.pdbx_description
1 polymer ?
#
loop_
_entity_poly.entity_id
_entity_poly.type
_entity_poly.pdbx_seq_one_letter_code
_entity_poly.pdbx_strand_id
1 'polypeptide(L)'
;MTSTGQDSTTTRQRRSRQNPQSPPQDSSVTSKRNIKKGAVPRSIPNLAEVKKKGKMKKLGQAMEEDLIVGLQGMDLNLEAEALAGTGLVLDEQLNEFHCLWDDSFPEGPERLHAIKEQLIQEGLLDRCVSFQARFAEKEELMLVHSLEYIDLMETTQYMNEGELRVL
;
A
#
# COMPACT_ATOMS: atom_id res chain seq x y z
N MET A 1 3.30 -45.82 -37.63
CA MET A 1 3.58 -46.59 -36.41
C MET A 1 3.35 -45.67 -35.23
N THR A 2 2.38 -46.02 -34.41
CA THR A 2 1.99 -45.37 -33.15
C THR A 2 3.04 -45.63 -32.09
N SER A 3 3.48 -44.61 -31.34
CA SER A 3 4.09 -44.81 -30.03
C SER A 3 3.59 -43.77 -29.04
N THR A 4 3.13 -44.32 -27.93
CA THR A 4 2.36 -43.78 -26.81
C THR A 4 3.25 -43.39 -25.61
N GLY A 5 2.77 -42.43 -24.80
CA GLY A 5 3.06 -42.27 -23.36
C GLY A 5 4.26 -41.38 -23.00
N GLN A 6 4.27 -40.58 -21.94
CA GLN A 6 3.38 -40.47 -20.76
C GLN A 6 3.40 -39.06 -20.15
N ASP A 7 2.28 -38.69 -19.54
CA ASP A 7 2.06 -37.54 -18.66
C ASP A 7 2.84 -37.61 -17.35
N SER A 8 3.18 -36.44 -16.79
CA SER A 8 3.40 -36.26 -15.35
C SER A 8 3.11 -34.82 -14.92
N THR A 9 1.85 -34.60 -14.50
CA THR A 9 1.35 -33.41 -13.84
C THR A 9 1.80 -33.38 -12.37
N THR A 10 2.46 -32.30 -11.94
CA THR A 10 2.67 -32.01 -10.50
C THR A 10 2.11 -30.65 -10.13
N THR A 11 0.88 -30.69 -9.60
CA THR A 11 0.13 -29.60 -8.98
C THR A 11 0.79 -29.15 -7.67
N ARG A 12 1.37 -27.94 -7.63
CA ARG A 12 1.77 -27.28 -6.36
C ARG A 12 0.58 -26.50 -5.80
N GLN A 13 0.11 -26.97 -4.65
CA GLN A 13 -1.05 -26.45 -3.94
C GLN A 13 -0.85 -25.03 -3.38
N ARG A 14 -1.87 -24.21 -3.66
CA ARG A 14 -2.16 -22.87 -3.15
C ARG A 14 -2.59 -22.97 -1.68
N ARG A 15 -1.82 -22.41 -0.74
CA ARG A 15 -2.24 -22.32 0.68
C ARG A 15 -3.21 -21.15 0.85
N SER A 16 -4.47 -21.50 1.11
CA SER A 16 -5.58 -20.62 1.43
C SER A 16 -5.61 -20.30 2.93
N ARG A 17 -6.09 -19.08 3.22
CA ARG A 17 -6.33 -18.38 4.49
C ARG A 17 -7.01 -19.24 5.57
N GLN A 18 -6.66 -19.00 6.84
CA GLN A 18 -7.57 -19.20 7.97
C GLN A 18 -7.14 -18.38 9.22
N ASN A 19 -8.00 -17.45 9.61
CA ASN A 19 -8.33 -17.03 10.98
C ASN A 19 -9.81 -16.57 10.85
N PRO A 20 -10.78 -17.02 11.69
CA PRO A 20 -10.84 -16.60 13.09
C PRO A 20 -11.50 -17.61 14.07
N GLN A 21 -11.50 -17.20 15.35
CA GLN A 21 -12.58 -17.34 16.33
C GLN A 21 -12.33 -18.28 17.53
N SER A 22 -12.38 -17.67 18.71
CA SER A 22 -12.29 -18.24 20.06
C SER A 22 -13.57 -19.00 20.47
N PRO A 23 -13.47 -20.08 21.27
CA PRO A 23 -14.63 -20.74 21.83
C PRO A 23 -14.96 -20.27 23.27
N PRO A 24 -16.23 -20.44 23.71
CA PRO A 24 -16.76 -19.90 24.97
C PRO A 24 -16.56 -20.85 26.16
N GLN A 25 -16.75 -20.27 27.34
CA GLN A 25 -16.75 -20.90 28.67
C GLN A 25 -17.91 -21.89 28.83
N ASP A 26 -17.64 -23.05 29.45
CA ASP A 26 -18.66 -23.80 30.17
C ASP A 26 -18.08 -24.55 31.39
N SER A 27 -18.99 -24.94 32.25
CA SER A 27 -18.95 -24.95 33.71
C SER A 27 -18.64 -26.31 34.37
N SER A 28 -18.66 -26.32 35.72
CA SER A 28 -18.67 -27.47 36.68
C SER A 28 -17.30 -27.79 37.35
N VAL A 29 -17.13 -28.13 38.64
CA VAL A 29 -18.06 -28.48 39.74
C VAL A 29 -17.32 -28.44 41.11
N THR A 30 -17.96 -27.77 42.08
CA THR A 30 -18.10 -28.07 43.53
C THR A 30 -16.97 -28.05 44.59
N SER A 31 -17.39 -27.51 45.75
CA SER A 31 -17.18 -28.02 47.13
C SER A 31 -16.04 -27.42 47.97
N LYS A 32 -16.38 -26.55 48.92
CA LYS A 32 -16.45 -26.88 50.39
C LYS A 32 -16.69 -25.65 51.30
N ARG A 33 -17.89 -25.61 51.91
CA ARG A 33 -18.25 -25.39 53.33
C ARG A 33 -17.39 -24.41 54.18
N ASN A 34 -18.00 -23.33 54.69
CA ASN A 34 -18.18 -23.08 56.14
C ASN A 34 -19.00 -21.82 56.50
N ILE A 35 -19.64 -21.91 57.67
CA ILE A 35 -20.68 -21.04 58.25
C ILE A 35 -20.09 -19.80 58.95
N LYS A 36 -20.74 -18.62 58.81
CA LYS A 36 -21.05 -17.71 59.95
C LYS A 36 -22.02 -16.58 59.57
N LYS A 37 -22.91 -16.29 60.54
CA LYS A 37 -24.06 -15.39 60.49
C LYS A 37 -23.67 -13.91 60.46
N GLY A 38 -24.39 -13.11 59.67
CA GLY A 38 -24.37 -11.64 59.73
C GLY A 38 -25.47 -11.07 58.83
N ALA A 39 -26.49 -10.49 59.43
CA ALA A 39 -27.68 -9.97 58.76
C ALA A 39 -27.43 -8.61 58.10
N VAL A 40 -27.80 -8.44 56.82
CA VAL A 40 -28.56 -7.29 56.27
C VAL A 40 -29.19 -7.76 54.93
N PRO A 41 -30.52 -7.78 54.75
CA PRO A 41 -31.12 -7.90 53.42
C PRO A 41 -30.84 -6.60 52.65
N ARG A 42 -30.02 -6.65 51.61
CA ARG A 42 -29.92 -5.54 50.65
C ARG A 42 -31.27 -5.45 49.93
N SER A 43 -32.05 -4.43 50.29
CA SER A 43 -33.28 -4.05 49.58
C SER A 43 -32.97 -3.93 48.09
N ILE A 44 -33.67 -4.70 47.25
CA ILE A 44 -33.70 -4.50 45.81
C ILE A 44 -34.47 -3.19 45.60
N PRO A 45 -33.86 -2.16 44.98
CA PRO A 45 -34.53 -0.88 44.81
C PRO A 45 -35.82 -1.09 44.02
N ASN A 46 -36.91 -0.52 44.53
CA ASN A 46 -38.24 -0.66 43.96
C ASN A 46 -38.23 -0.14 42.51
N LEU A 47 -38.96 -0.80 41.60
CA LEU A 47 -39.12 -0.41 40.20
C LEU A 47 -39.51 1.08 40.04
N ALA A 48 -40.22 1.64 41.01
CA ALA A 48 -40.56 3.07 41.06
C ALA A 48 -39.34 3.99 41.29
N GLU A 49 -38.34 3.55 42.05
CA GLU A 49 -37.09 4.29 42.32
C GLU A 49 -36.13 4.23 41.13
N VAL A 50 -36.08 3.10 40.42
CA VAL A 50 -35.28 2.94 39.19
C VAL A 50 -35.88 3.75 38.04
N LYS A 51 -37.22 3.79 37.91
CA LYS A 51 -37.90 4.61 36.89
C LYS A 51 -37.74 6.11 37.09
N LYS A 52 -37.60 6.59 38.34
CA LYS A 52 -37.32 8.02 38.61
C LYS A 52 -35.92 8.46 38.16
N LYS A 53 -34.99 7.52 37.95
CA LYS A 53 -33.59 7.79 37.58
C LYS A 53 -33.36 7.86 36.06
N GLY A 54 -34.39 7.61 35.25
CA GLY A 54 -34.33 7.61 33.78
C GLY A 54 -34.86 8.89 33.13
N LYS A 55 -34.62 10.08 33.70
CA LYS A 55 -34.81 11.33 32.95
C LYS A 55 -33.49 11.65 32.26
N MET A 56 -33.40 11.34 30.96
CA MET A 56 -32.38 11.96 30.10
C MET A 56 -32.52 13.47 30.27
N LYS A 57 -31.50 14.12 30.86
CA LYS A 57 -31.44 15.57 30.81
C LYS A 57 -31.35 15.93 29.34
N LYS A 58 -32.26 16.77 28.84
CA LYS A 58 -32.10 17.35 27.50
C LYS A 58 -30.71 17.98 27.48
N LEU A 59 -29.92 17.60 26.48
CA LEU A 59 -28.62 18.21 26.26
C LEU A 59 -28.87 19.72 26.12
N GLY A 60 -28.03 20.53 26.75
CA GLY A 60 -28.16 21.99 26.59
C GLY A 60 -28.05 22.31 25.10
N GLN A 61 -28.89 23.22 24.61
CA GLN A 61 -28.97 23.56 23.18
C GLN A 61 -27.59 23.89 22.60
N ALA A 62 -26.76 24.63 23.36
CA ALA A 62 -25.38 24.93 22.99
C ALA A 62 -24.45 23.72 22.87
N MET A 63 -24.63 22.69 23.72
CA MET A 63 -23.82 21.47 23.68
C MET A 63 -24.26 20.52 22.57
N GLU A 64 -25.56 20.56 22.21
CA GLU A 64 -26.08 19.90 21.01
C GLU A 64 -25.55 20.57 19.74
N GLU A 65 -25.51 21.90 19.71
CA GLU A 65 -25.02 22.69 18.59
C GLU A 65 -23.49 22.52 18.39
N ASP A 66 -22.72 22.48 19.48
CA ASP A 66 -21.28 22.19 19.45
C ASP A 66 -20.99 20.75 18.95
N LEU A 67 -21.84 19.78 19.32
CA LEU A 67 -21.74 18.42 18.81
C LEU A 67 -22.11 18.35 17.31
N ILE A 68 -23.13 19.10 16.88
CA ILE A 68 -23.54 19.19 15.48
C ILE A 68 -22.43 19.84 14.63
N VAL A 69 -21.83 20.93 15.11
CA VAL A 69 -20.69 21.60 14.43
C VAL A 69 -19.47 20.67 14.37
N GLY A 70 -19.17 19.95 15.46
CA GLY A 70 -18.09 18.96 15.48
C GLY A 70 -18.31 17.80 14.50
N LEU A 71 -19.56 17.38 14.29
CA LEU A 71 -19.92 16.32 13.34
C LEU A 71 -20.02 16.83 11.89
N GLN A 72 -20.36 18.10 11.66
CA GLN A 72 -20.40 18.70 10.31
C GLN A 72 -19.01 18.77 9.65
N GLY A 73 -17.93 18.80 10.44
CA GLY A 73 -16.56 18.70 9.93
C GLY A 73 -16.08 17.27 9.66
N MET A 74 -16.87 16.26 10.03
CA MET A 74 -16.57 14.85 9.82
C MET A 74 -17.34 14.34 8.60
N ASP A 75 -16.96 14.80 7.42
CA ASP A 75 -17.48 14.23 6.19
C ASP A 75 -16.85 12.84 5.96
N LEU A 76 -17.58 11.81 6.40
CA LEU A 76 -17.25 10.39 6.19
C LEU A 76 -17.43 9.97 4.73
N ASN A 77 -17.97 10.87 3.91
CA ASN A 77 -18.22 10.73 2.49
C ASN A 77 -17.23 11.56 1.65
N LEU A 78 -16.06 11.92 2.21
CA LEU A 78 -14.85 12.00 1.41
C LEU A 78 -14.56 10.58 0.87
N GLU A 79 -15.34 10.16 -0.13
CA GLU A 79 -14.72 9.66 -1.34
C GLU A 79 -13.80 10.80 -1.79
N ALA A 80 -12.61 10.89 -1.20
CA ALA A 80 -11.48 11.41 -1.92
C ALA A 80 -11.50 10.59 -3.19
N GLU A 81 -12.03 11.14 -4.29
CA GLU A 81 -12.15 10.44 -5.56
C GLU A 81 -10.80 9.80 -5.77
N ALA A 82 -10.74 8.47 -5.58
CA ALA A 82 -9.47 7.81 -5.43
C ALA A 82 -8.77 8.07 -6.76
N LEU A 83 -7.71 8.88 -6.74
CA LEU A 83 -7.01 9.27 -7.96
C LEU A 83 -6.60 7.98 -8.65
N ALA A 84 -7.37 7.63 -9.68
CA ALA A 84 -7.33 6.35 -10.33
C ALA A 84 -6.68 6.57 -11.69
N GLY A 85 -5.57 5.89 -11.91
CA GLY A 85 -4.80 6.03 -13.14
C GLY A 85 -3.39 5.54 -12.90
N THR A 86 -2.78 5.00 -13.94
CA THR A 86 -1.36 4.62 -13.93
C THR A 86 -0.62 5.61 -14.79
N GLY A 87 0.27 6.40 -14.16
CA GLY A 87 1.19 7.26 -14.89
C GLY A 87 2.25 6.41 -15.60
N LEU A 88 2.57 6.78 -16.84
CA LEU A 88 3.61 6.16 -17.63
C LEU A 88 4.53 7.26 -18.17
N VAL A 89 5.84 7.11 -17.95
CA VAL A 89 6.87 7.97 -18.53
C VAL A 89 7.69 7.08 -19.46
N LEU A 90 7.73 7.45 -20.73
CA LEU A 90 8.62 6.87 -21.73
C LEU A 90 9.39 8.02 -22.35
N ASP A 91 10.71 7.97 -22.23
CA ASP A 91 11.61 8.97 -22.82
C ASP A 91 12.39 8.32 -23.96
N GLU A 92 12.28 8.91 -25.15
CA GLU A 92 12.95 8.40 -26.34
C GLU A 92 14.45 8.72 -26.32
N GLN A 93 14.89 9.74 -25.58
CA GLN A 93 16.31 10.09 -25.41
C GLN A 93 17.10 8.97 -24.73
N LEU A 94 16.43 8.12 -23.94
CA LEU A 94 17.06 6.96 -23.32
C LEU A 94 17.47 5.88 -24.33
N ASN A 95 17.04 5.98 -25.59
CA ASN A 95 17.46 5.07 -26.66
C ASN A 95 18.68 5.61 -27.43
N GLU A 96 19.18 6.81 -27.12
CA GLU A 96 20.29 7.43 -27.86
C GLU A 96 21.66 6.90 -27.42
N PHE A 97 21.76 6.36 -26.20
CA PHE A 97 23.01 5.84 -25.65
C PHE A 97 23.08 4.31 -25.73
N HIS A 98 24.27 3.80 -26.03
CA HIS A 98 24.61 2.38 -26.04
C HIS A 98 26.12 2.21 -25.81
N CYS A 99 26.56 0.98 -25.53
CA CYS A 99 27.98 0.70 -25.41
C CYS A 99 28.67 0.83 -26.77
N LEU A 100 29.69 1.70 -26.86
CA LEU A 100 30.40 1.98 -28.12
C LEU A 100 31.46 0.94 -28.49
N TRP A 101 31.85 0.08 -27.55
CA TRP A 101 32.97 -0.85 -27.70
C TRP A 101 32.61 -2.33 -27.48
N ASP A 102 31.34 -2.63 -27.19
CA ASP A 102 30.83 -4.00 -27.06
C ASP A 102 29.40 -4.11 -27.62
N ASP A 103 29.30 -4.62 -28.84
CA ASP A 103 28.02 -4.84 -29.53
C ASP A 103 27.15 -5.91 -28.85
N SER A 104 27.72 -6.74 -27.97
CA SER A 104 27.00 -7.77 -27.21
C SER A 104 26.63 -7.31 -25.80
N PHE A 105 26.81 -6.03 -25.49
CA PHE A 105 26.50 -5.50 -24.17
C PHE A 105 24.99 -5.63 -23.88
N PRO A 106 24.60 -6.18 -22.71
CA PRO A 106 23.20 -6.48 -22.44
C PRO A 106 22.35 -5.23 -22.16
N GLU A 107 22.97 -4.08 -21.86
CA GLU A 107 22.29 -2.81 -21.63
C GLU A 107 22.30 -1.99 -22.92
N GLY A 108 21.14 -1.88 -23.57
CA GLY A 108 21.03 -1.17 -24.84
C GLY A 108 19.60 -0.70 -25.14
N PRO A 109 19.43 0.13 -26.17
CA PRO A 109 18.15 0.73 -26.57
C PRO A 109 17.04 -0.31 -26.80
N GLU A 110 17.40 -1.51 -27.26
CA GLU A 110 16.49 -2.62 -27.52
C GLU A 110 15.68 -2.99 -26.28
N ARG A 111 16.22 -2.80 -25.07
CA ARG A 111 15.50 -3.09 -23.83
C ARG A 111 14.25 -2.23 -23.68
N LEU A 112 14.38 -0.91 -23.91
CA LEU A 112 13.26 0.02 -23.81
C LEU A 112 12.31 -0.13 -25.00
N HIS A 113 12.85 -0.39 -26.20
CA HIS A 113 12.03 -0.64 -27.38
C HIS A 113 11.14 -1.86 -27.21
N ALA A 114 11.69 -2.98 -26.74
CA ALA A 114 10.94 -4.21 -26.50
C ALA A 114 9.81 -4.01 -25.47
N ILE A 115 10.08 -3.26 -24.39
CA ILE A 115 9.06 -2.92 -23.39
C ILE A 115 7.95 -2.05 -24.02
N LYS A 116 8.32 -1.01 -24.77
CA LYS A 116 7.34 -0.13 -25.44
C LYS A 116 6.48 -0.90 -26.43
N GLU A 117 7.09 -1.75 -27.26
CA GLU A 117 6.37 -2.57 -28.24
C GLU A 117 5.40 -3.54 -27.54
N GLN A 118 5.85 -4.22 -26.49
CA GLN A 118 4.99 -5.13 -25.73
C GLN A 118 3.81 -4.39 -25.07
N LEU A 119 4.04 -3.19 -24.52
CA LEU A 119 2.96 -2.36 -23.96
C LEU A 119 1.92 -1.94 -25.01
N ILE A 120 2.35 -1.72 -26.25
CA ILE A 120 1.46 -1.41 -27.38
C ILE A 120 0.67 -2.66 -27.80
N GLN A 121 1.35 -3.80 -27.98
CA GLN A 121 0.73 -5.06 -28.40
C GLN A 121 -0.38 -5.52 -27.44
N GLU A 122 -0.18 -5.31 -26.13
CA GLU A 122 -1.16 -5.64 -25.08
C GLU A 122 -2.22 -4.53 -24.87
N GLY A 123 -2.16 -3.42 -25.61
CA GLY A 123 -3.09 -2.30 -25.47
C GLY A 123 -3.03 -1.62 -24.09
N LEU A 124 -1.88 -1.71 -23.40
CA LEU A 124 -1.69 -1.13 -22.08
C LEU A 124 -1.31 0.35 -22.16
N LEU A 125 -0.61 0.75 -23.22
CA LEU A 125 -0.15 2.12 -23.41
C LEU A 125 -1.32 3.12 -23.42
N ASP A 126 -2.41 2.79 -24.11
CA ASP A 126 -3.62 3.64 -24.20
C ASP A 126 -4.41 3.74 -22.90
N ARG A 127 -4.15 2.85 -21.93
CA ARG A 127 -4.81 2.84 -20.62
C ARG A 127 -4.07 3.67 -19.58
N CYS A 128 -2.83 4.05 -19.87
CA CYS A 128 -1.97 4.82 -18.99
C CYS A 128 -2.06 6.32 -19.29
N VAL A 129 -1.77 7.13 -18.27
CA VAL A 129 -1.62 8.58 -18.44
C VAL A 129 -0.15 8.86 -18.75
N SER A 130 0.14 9.33 -19.96
CA SER A 130 1.51 9.65 -20.37
C SER A 130 2.01 10.94 -19.72
N PHE A 131 3.21 10.90 -19.16
CA PHE A 131 3.92 12.06 -18.62
C PHE A 131 5.24 12.28 -19.36
N GLN A 132 5.61 13.55 -19.50
CA GLN A 132 6.90 13.92 -20.04
C GLN A 132 7.99 13.73 -18.97
N ALA A 133 9.12 13.15 -19.37
CA ALA A 133 10.30 13.08 -18.51
C ALA A 133 10.87 14.50 -18.26
N ARG A 134 11.50 14.66 -17.10
CA ARG A 134 12.25 15.87 -16.76
C ARG A 134 13.65 15.48 -16.32
N PHE A 135 14.60 16.39 -16.52
CA PHE A 135 15.93 16.24 -15.94
C PHE A 135 15.87 16.34 -14.42
N ALA A 136 16.71 15.57 -13.75
CA ALA A 136 16.95 15.72 -12.32
C ALA A 136 17.79 16.98 -12.09
N GLU A 137 17.40 17.78 -11.10
CA GLU A 137 18.17 18.97 -10.70
C GLU A 137 19.44 18.54 -9.96
N LYS A 138 20.48 19.38 -10.00
CA LYS A 138 21.76 19.07 -9.36
C LYS A 138 21.60 18.85 -7.85
N GLU A 139 20.73 19.64 -7.23
CA GLU A 139 20.35 19.55 -5.82
C GLU A 139 19.67 18.20 -5.50
N GLU A 140 18.87 17.67 -6.42
CA GLU A 140 18.21 16.35 -6.26
C GLU A 140 19.23 15.21 -6.34
N LEU A 141 20.20 15.30 -7.25
CA LEU A 141 21.29 14.32 -7.37
C LEU A 141 22.19 14.32 -6.13
N MET A 142 22.46 15.50 -5.56
CA MET A 142 23.27 15.67 -4.35
C MET A 142 22.65 15.05 -3.09
N LEU A 143 21.37 14.65 -3.12
CA LEU A 143 20.75 13.91 -2.01
C LEU A 143 21.37 12.53 -1.81
N VAL A 144 21.97 11.96 -2.86
CA VAL A 144 22.51 10.58 -2.85
C VAL A 144 23.96 10.52 -3.33
N HIS A 145 24.39 11.44 -4.19
CA HIS A 145 25.73 11.45 -4.78
C HIS A 145 26.60 12.60 -4.26
N SER A 146 27.92 12.42 -4.26
CA SER A 146 28.87 13.49 -3.95
C SER A 146 28.96 14.49 -5.11
N LEU A 147 29.29 15.75 -4.79
CA LEU A 147 29.47 16.80 -5.80
C LEU A 147 30.59 16.44 -6.80
N GLU A 148 31.70 15.89 -6.32
CA GLU A 148 32.83 15.44 -7.15
C GLU A 148 32.39 14.41 -8.20
N TYR A 149 31.49 13.48 -7.85
CA TYR A 149 30.98 12.48 -8.78
C TYR A 149 30.03 13.09 -9.81
N ILE A 150 29.13 13.99 -9.38
CA ILE A 150 28.21 14.68 -10.29
C ILE A 150 28.98 15.51 -11.32
N ASP A 151 29.97 16.28 -10.87
CA ASP A 151 30.81 17.09 -11.75
C ASP A 151 31.59 16.20 -12.73
N LEU A 152 32.11 15.05 -12.28
CA LEU A 152 32.76 14.08 -13.16
C LEU A 152 31.80 13.56 -14.23
N MET A 153 30.60 13.12 -13.86
CA MET A 153 29.60 12.62 -14.81
C MET A 153 29.17 13.70 -15.81
N GLU A 154 29.07 14.96 -15.38
CA GLU A 154 28.74 16.10 -16.24
C GLU A 154 29.82 16.34 -17.33
N THR A 155 31.09 16.02 -17.04
CA THR A 155 32.17 16.17 -18.03
C THR A 155 32.16 15.11 -19.13
N THR A 156 31.51 13.96 -18.90
CA THR A 156 31.49 12.82 -19.85
C THR A 156 30.90 13.18 -21.22
N GLN A 157 29.98 14.16 -21.27
CA GLN A 157 29.36 14.63 -22.51
C GLN A 157 30.35 15.25 -23.52
N TYR A 158 31.54 15.66 -23.06
CA TYR A 158 32.59 16.26 -23.89
C TYR A 158 33.76 15.31 -24.15
N MET A 159 33.69 14.08 -23.64
CA MET A 159 34.77 13.10 -23.78
C MET A 159 34.65 12.31 -25.08
N ASN A 160 35.80 11.89 -25.61
CA ASN A 160 35.83 10.94 -26.72
C ASN A 160 35.73 9.49 -26.22
N GLU A 161 35.50 8.54 -27.13
CA GLU A 161 35.34 7.12 -26.81
C GLU A 161 36.53 6.54 -25.99
N GLY A 162 37.76 6.96 -26.31
CA GLY A 162 38.95 6.50 -25.61
C GLY A 162 39.01 6.98 -24.16
N GLU A 163 38.59 8.21 -23.91
CA GLU A 163 38.47 8.79 -22.56
C GLU A 163 37.33 8.11 -21.78
N LEU A 164 36.17 7.91 -22.41
CA LEU A 164 35.01 7.23 -21.81
C LEU A 164 35.31 5.79 -21.39
N ARG A 165 36.20 5.11 -22.12
CA ARG A 165 36.57 3.72 -21.82
C ARG A 165 37.49 3.59 -20.60
N VAL A 166 38.18 4.67 -20.21
CA VAL A 166 39.24 4.66 -19.19
C VAL A 166 38.83 5.39 -17.90
N LEU A 167 37.68 6.08 -17.91
CA LEU A 167 36.99 6.62 -16.73
C LEU A 167 36.77 5.56 -15.65
#